data_AF-A0AAN9F033-F1
#
_entry.id   AF-A0AAN9F033-F1
#
_cell.length_a   1.000
_cell.length_b   1.000
_cell.length_c   1.000
_cell.angle_alpha   90.00
_cell.angle_beta   90.00
_cell.angle_gamma   90.00
#
_symmetry.space_group_name_H-M   'P 1'
#
loop_
_entity.id
_entity.type
_entity.pdbx_description
1 polymer ?
#
loop_
_entity_poly.entity_id
_entity_poly.type
_entity_poly.pdbx_seq_one_letter_code
_entity_poly.pdbx_strand_id
1 'polypeptide(L)'
;MLSQPKGGERSNNVELKSVTVDIKQATRETQSTGKMVLPFEPLTIAFKDVQYFVETPPEMKKHGTNEKKLQLLRDITGAFRPGVLTALMGVSGAGKTTLMDVLSGRKNRGIIEGDIRIAGYPKVQKTFERVSGYYEQNDIHSPYITVKESVKYSAWLRLPREIDSVTKRKFVEEVLETIELDDIKDCLVGIPGQSGLSTKQLKRLTIAVELVSNPSIIFMDEPTSGLDARAAVVVIRAVKNVVGTGRTTVCTIHQPSIDIFKTFDELILMKCGGHIIYSGTIGYQSRKLIEYCQKIPKWWVWCYWITPTAWSLNGFLTSQYGDMDKEILIFGEKKQVDSFLEDYYGFRHDRLSLVAVVLIALVAAAAPVADSGAALAVAAVEEKEEEAKWI
;
A
#
# COMPACT_ATOMS: atom_id res chain seq x y z
N MET A 1 -52.18 51.81 24.43
CA MET A 1 -51.27 52.37 25.44
C MET A 1 -50.77 51.22 26.30
N LEU A 2 -49.47 51.22 26.57
CA LEU A 2 -48.64 50.08 26.97
C LEU A 2 -49.18 49.23 28.14
N SER A 3 -49.29 47.93 27.89
CA SER A 3 -49.43 46.85 28.87
C SER A 3 -48.15 46.03 28.90
N GLN A 4 -47.55 45.82 30.07
CA GLN A 4 -46.99 44.53 30.54
C GLN A 4 -46.48 44.69 31.99
N PRO A 5 -46.94 43.84 32.93
CA PRO A 5 -46.38 43.68 34.26
C PRO A 5 -45.48 42.44 34.39
N LYS A 6 -44.77 42.36 35.51
CA LYS A 6 -43.89 41.27 35.98
C LYS A 6 -44.55 39.88 35.98
N GLY A 7 -43.79 38.87 35.57
CA GLY A 7 -43.93 37.44 35.88
C GLY A 7 -42.59 36.77 35.53
N GLY A 8 -41.89 36.05 36.40
CA GLY A 8 -42.31 34.80 37.02
C GLY A 8 -41.49 33.67 36.39
N GLU A 9 -40.23 33.52 36.81
CA GLU A 9 -39.38 32.39 36.38
C GLU A 9 -39.91 31.09 36.99
N ARG A 10 -40.54 30.27 36.15
CA ARG A 10 -40.83 28.86 36.43
C ARG A 10 -40.49 28.01 35.20
N SER A 11 -39.42 27.25 35.36
CA SER A 11 -39.34 25.82 35.01
C SER A 11 -39.39 25.40 33.54
N ASN A 12 -38.21 25.31 32.89
CA ASN A 12 -37.96 24.43 31.73
C ASN A 12 -36.94 23.33 32.09
N ASN A 13 -37.15 22.65 33.22
CA ASN A 13 -36.26 21.60 33.72
C ASN A 13 -36.82 20.16 33.54
N VAL A 14 -37.80 19.99 32.65
CA VAL A 14 -38.52 18.71 32.46
C VAL A 14 -38.07 17.95 31.21
N GLU A 15 -37.35 18.57 30.27
CA GLU A 15 -37.00 17.91 28.99
C GLU A 15 -35.56 17.36 28.91
N LEU A 16 -34.67 17.68 29.87
CA LEU A 16 -33.32 17.12 29.89
C LEU A 16 -33.23 15.75 30.58
N LYS A 17 -34.20 15.37 31.43
CA LYS A 17 -34.12 14.10 32.17
C LYS A 17 -34.52 12.90 31.33
N SER A 18 -35.45 13.02 30.37
CA SER A 18 -35.87 11.92 29.50
C SER A 18 -34.76 11.51 28.52
N VAL A 19 -34.12 12.48 27.87
CA VAL A 19 -33.02 12.23 26.92
C VAL A 19 -31.80 11.59 27.59
N THR A 20 -31.52 11.94 28.85
CA THR A 20 -30.37 11.39 29.59
C THR A 20 -30.62 9.93 30.05
N VAL A 21 -31.88 9.53 30.23
CA VAL A 21 -32.25 8.16 30.59
C VAL A 21 -32.18 7.25 29.36
N ASP A 22 -32.62 7.73 28.20
CA ASP A 22 -32.54 6.97 26.94
C ASP A 22 -31.11 6.75 26.46
N ILE A 23 -30.19 7.72 26.66
CA ILE A 23 -28.77 7.53 26.36
C ILE A 23 -28.16 6.48 27.29
N LYS A 24 -28.51 6.47 28.59
CA LYS A 24 -27.97 5.49 29.55
C LYS A 24 -28.53 4.08 29.34
N GLN A 25 -29.75 3.93 28.85
CA GLN A 25 -30.32 2.64 28.46
C GLN A 25 -29.78 2.15 27.11
N ALA A 26 -29.62 3.03 26.12
CA ALA A 26 -28.94 2.70 24.87
C ALA A 26 -27.45 2.32 25.07
N THR A 27 -26.82 2.85 26.13
CA THR A 27 -25.43 2.48 26.49
C THR A 27 -25.34 1.11 27.20
N ARG A 28 -26.46 0.54 27.68
CA ARG A 28 -26.45 -0.72 28.44
C ARG A 28 -26.80 -1.96 27.62
N GLU A 29 -27.41 -1.83 26.45
CA GLU A 29 -27.87 -2.98 25.64
C GLU A 29 -26.99 -3.31 24.42
N THR A 30 -25.84 -2.64 24.24
CA THR A 30 -24.87 -2.97 23.15
C THR A 30 -23.56 -3.57 23.67
N GLN A 31 -23.63 -4.39 24.71
CA GLN A 31 -22.50 -5.21 25.17
C GLN A 31 -22.67 -6.64 24.66
N SER A 32 -22.19 -6.90 23.43
CA SER A 32 -21.77 -8.22 22.96
C SER A 32 -21.35 -8.08 21.48
N THR A 33 -20.06 -8.33 21.19
CA THR A 33 -19.37 -8.34 19.89
C THR A 33 -18.77 -7.02 19.37
N GLY A 34 -17.46 -6.83 19.60
CA GLY A 34 -16.56 -6.15 18.65
C GLY A 34 -16.26 -4.65 18.80
N LYS A 35 -16.51 -3.99 19.93
CA LYS A 35 -16.09 -2.58 20.12
C LYS A 35 -14.68 -2.46 20.70
N MET A 36 -13.80 -1.77 19.97
CA MET A 36 -12.45 -1.43 20.45
C MET A 36 -12.47 -0.64 21.75
N VAL A 37 -11.38 -0.72 22.54
CA VAL A 37 -11.24 -0.01 23.82
C VAL A 37 -11.30 1.50 23.64
N LEU A 38 -10.68 2.02 22.57
CA LEU A 38 -10.79 3.42 22.20
C LEU A 38 -11.63 3.57 20.92
N PRO A 39 -12.72 4.36 20.96
CA PRO A 39 -13.50 4.61 19.76
C PRO A 39 -12.71 5.48 18.77
N PHE A 40 -12.96 5.28 17.48
CA PHE A 40 -12.56 6.17 16.40
C PHE A 40 -13.67 6.22 15.36
N GLU A 41 -13.66 7.23 14.50
CA GLU A 41 -14.59 7.33 13.39
C GLU A 41 -13.93 6.82 12.11
N PRO A 42 -14.51 5.84 11.40
CA PRO A 42 -14.01 5.41 10.11
C PRO A 42 -14.09 6.55 9.07
N LEU A 43 -12.95 7.00 8.54
CA LEU A 43 -12.89 8.15 7.61
C LEU A 43 -12.50 7.73 6.19
N THR A 44 -13.26 8.18 5.20
CA THR A 44 -12.95 7.99 3.76
C THR A 44 -12.03 9.11 3.27
N ILE A 45 -11.08 8.78 2.39
CA ILE A 45 -10.35 9.77 1.59
C ILE A 45 -10.86 9.69 0.15
N ALA A 46 -11.21 10.81 -0.46
CA ALA A 46 -11.48 10.90 -1.88
C ALA A 46 -10.58 11.98 -2.48
N PHE A 47 -10.05 11.72 -3.67
CA PHE A 47 -9.20 12.67 -4.38
C PHE A 47 -9.57 12.67 -5.86
N LYS A 48 -9.60 13.86 -6.45
CA LYS A 48 -10.02 14.07 -7.82
C LYS A 48 -9.03 14.99 -8.53
N ASP A 49 -8.62 14.55 -9.72
CA ASP A 49 -7.73 15.25 -10.64
C ASP A 49 -6.48 15.78 -9.93
N VAL A 50 -5.90 14.96 -9.04
CA VAL A 50 -4.72 15.35 -8.26
C VAL A 50 -3.50 15.36 -9.17
N GLN A 51 -2.81 16.49 -9.17
CA GLN A 51 -1.56 16.70 -9.88
C GLN A 51 -0.48 17.18 -8.91
N TYR A 52 0.76 16.81 -9.18
CA TYR A 52 1.89 17.22 -8.36
C TYR A 52 3.07 17.62 -9.21
N PHE A 53 3.58 18.82 -8.93
CA PHE A 53 4.69 19.43 -9.65
C PHE A 53 5.85 19.72 -8.70
N VAL A 54 7.07 19.46 -9.14
CA VAL A 54 8.31 19.79 -8.43
C VAL A 54 9.15 20.71 -9.30
N GLU A 55 9.90 21.62 -8.69
CA GLU A 55 10.88 22.41 -9.44
C GLU A 55 11.93 21.50 -10.08
N THR A 56 12.29 21.78 -11.34
CA THR A 56 13.27 20.95 -12.04
C THR A 56 14.62 20.97 -11.30
N PRO A 57 15.16 19.79 -10.94
CA PRO A 57 16.48 19.70 -10.32
C PRO A 57 17.55 20.34 -11.23
N PRO A 58 18.57 20.98 -10.64
CA PRO A 58 19.61 21.67 -11.41
C PRO A 58 20.42 20.75 -12.34
N GLU A 59 20.45 19.44 -12.06
CA GLU A 59 21.11 18.42 -12.89
C GLU A 59 20.40 18.18 -14.23
N MET A 60 19.06 18.20 -14.22
CA MET A 60 18.25 18.06 -15.45
C MET A 60 18.26 19.33 -16.30
N LYS A 61 18.37 20.52 -15.68
CA LYS A 61 18.55 21.79 -16.41
C LYS A 61 19.83 21.79 -17.26
N LYS A 62 20.87 21.06 -16.86
CA LYS A 62 22.12 20.91 -17.64
C LYS A 62 21.96 20.01 -18.87
N HIS A 63 20.97 19.12 -18.89
CA HIS A 63 20.68 18.20 -19.99
C HIS A 63 19.64 18.74 -20.98
N GLY A 64 19.38 20.05 -20.98
CA GLY A 64 18.56 20.72 -22.00
C GLY A 64 17.05 20.70 -21.75
N THR A 65 16.57 20.27 -20.58
CA THR A 65 15.14 20.31 -20.25
C THR A 65 14.69 21.76 -19.95
N ASN A 66 13.89 22.35 -20.85
CA ASN A 66 13.41 23.73 -20.76
C ASN A 66 12.21 23.91 -19.80
N GLU A 67 11.67 22.83 -19.23
CA GLU A 67 10.52 22.90 -18.33
C GLU A 67 10.94 23.37 -16.93
N LYS A 68 10.34 24.46 -16.46
CA LYS A 68 10.59 25.02 -15.11
C LYS A 68 10.06 24.14 -13.98
N LYS A 69 9.12 23.25 -14.28
CA LYS A 69 8.46 22.36 -13.32
C LYS A 69 8.33 20.97 -13.93
N LEU A 70 8.76 19.96 -13.19
CA LEU A 70 8.58 18.56 -13.52
C LEU A 70 7.25 18.07 -12.92
N GLN A 71 6.37 17.55 -13.76
CA GLN A 71 5.11 16.95 -13.30
C GLN A 71 5.34 15.47 -12.97
N LEU A 72 5.07 15.09 -11.73
CA LEU A 72 5.26 13.72 -11.24
C LEU A 72 3.95 12.92 -11.15
N LEU A 73 2.82 13.61 -10.97
CA LEU A 73 1.49 13.00 -10.89
C LEU A 73 0.55 13.72 -11.84
N ARG A 74 -0.28 12.95 -12.57
CA ARG A 74 -1.13 13.44 -13.65
C ARG A 74 -2.56 12.92 -13.50
N ASP A 75 -3.48 13.83 -13.19
CA ASP A 75 -4.93 13.61 -13.11
C ASP A 75 -5.34 12.38 -12.30
N ILE A 76 -4.73 12.25 -11.11
CA ILE A 76 -4.97 11.10 -10.25
C ILE A 76 -6.32 11.27 -9.55
N THR A 77 -7.26 10.37 -9.86
CA THR A 77 -8.60 10.30 -9.27
C THR A 77 -8.81 8.94 -8.62
N GLY A 78 -9.37 8.93 -7.41
CA GLY A 78 -9.61 7.71 -6.65
C GLY A 78 -10.17 7.97 -5.26
N ALA A 79 -10.40 6.89 -4.51
CA ALA A 79 -10.84 6.97 -3.13
C ALA A 79 -10.31 5.79 -2.31
N PHE A 80 -10.12 6.01 -1.02
CA PHE A 80 -9.78 5.00 -0.03
C PHE A 80 -10.89 4.91 0.99
N ARG A 81 -11.43 3.71 1.18
CA ARG A 81 -12.64 3.46 1.95
C ARG A 81 -12.32 2.78 3.29
N PRO A 82 -13.10 3.03 4.35
CA PRO A 82 -12.90 2.35 5.61
C PRO A 82 -13.21 0.86 5.52
N GLY A 83 -12.43 0.04 6.24
CA GLY A 83 -12.56 -1.41 6.21
C GLY A 83 -12.10 -2.06 4.91
N VAL A 84 -11.42 -1.31 4.03
CA VAL A 84 -10.90 -1.78 2.75
C VAL A 84 -9.39 -1.64 2.75
N LEU A 85 -8.69 -2.75 2.48
CA LEU A 85 -7.24 -2.76 2.29
C LEU A 85 -6.92 -2.46 0.82
N THR A 86 -6.39 -1.27 0.55
CA THR A 86 -6.04 -0.83 -0.80
C THR A 86 -4.55 -0.99 -1.07
N ALA A 87 -4.21 -1.75 -2.12
CA ALA A 87 -2.86 -1.86 -2.64
C ALA A 87 -2.55 -0.75 -3.64
N LEU A 88 -1.43 -0.06 -3.46
CA LEU A 88 -0.85 0.83 -4.45
C LEU A 88 0.36 0.14 -5.11
N MET A 89 0.23 -0.20 -6.39
CA MET A 89 1.24 -0.97 -7.13
C MET A 89 1.63 -0.27 -8.43
N GLY A 90 2.76 -0.69 -9.00
CA GLY A 90 3.36 -0.10 -10.19
C GLY A 90 4.87 -0.22 -10.17
N VAL A 91 5.49 0.04 -11.33
CA VAL A 91 6.94 0.11 -11.53
C VAL A 91 7.62 1.09 -10.56
N SER A 92 8.93 0.89 -10.33
CA SER A 92 9.72 1.90 -9.62
C SER A 92 9.65 3.22 -10.40
N GLY A 93 9.58 4.36 -9.69
CA GLY A 93 9.42 5.66 -10.36
C GLY A 93 8.01 5.98 -10.89
N ALA A 94 7.02 5.08 -10.78
CA ALA A 94 5.63 5.36 -11.17
C ALA A 94 4.94 6.49 -10.37
N GLY A 95 5.55 6.97 -9.29
CA GLY A 95 4.98 8.00 -8.42
C GLY A 95 4.16 7.47 -7.24
N LYS A 96 4.24 6.18 -6.91
CA LYS A 96 3.49 5.56 -5.79
C LYS A 96 3.72 6.25 -4.44
N THR A 97 4.98 6.31 -4.00
CA THR A 97 5.39 7.00 -2.77
C THR A 97 5.10 8.50 -2.86
N THR A 98 5.21 9.09 -4.06
CA THR A 98 4.86 10.51 -4.26
C THR A 98 3.37 10.76 -4.05
N LEU A 99 2.49 9.90 -4.56
CA LEU A 99 1.05 9.96 -4.32
C LEU A 99 0.73 9.78 -2.84
N MET A 100 1.32 8.79 -2.18
CA MET A 100 1.16 8.59 -0.74
C MET A 100 1.60 9.80 0.08
N ASP A 101 2.75 10.38 -0.23
CA ASP A 101 3.25 11.56 0.49
C ASP A 101 2.38 12.80 0.26
N VAL A 102 1.84 12.99 -0.96
CA VAL A 102 0.92 14.10 -1.27
C VAL A 102 -0.40 13.93 -0.51
N LEU A 103 -0.99 12.73 -0.53
CA LEU A 103 -2.24 12.45 0.17
C LEU A 103 -2.07 12.51 1.68
N SER A 104 -0.96 12.00 2.22
CA SER A 104 -0.63 12.11 3.65
C SER A 104 -0.22 13.53 4.08
N GLY A 105 0.13 14.40 3.12
CA GLY A 105 0.55 15.78 3.37
C GLY A 105 1.99 15.92 3.89
N ARG A 106 2.84 14.96 3.57
CA ARG A 106 4.29 14.99 3.88
C ARG A 106 5.10 15.76 2.83
N LYS A 107 4.57 15.95 1.62
CA LYS A 107 5.22 16.76 0.57
C LYS A 107 4.79 18.22 0.65
N ASN A 108 5.71 19.07 1.12
CA ASN A 108 5.47 20.51 1.33
C ASN A 108 6.23 21.43 0.36
N ARG A 109 7.07 20.87 -0.53
CA ARG A 109 7.94 21.67 -1.43
C ARG A 109 7.39 21.82 -2.84
N GLY A 110 6.53 20.90 -3.29
CA GLY A 110 5.92 20.97 -4.61
C GLY A 110 4.58 21.70 -4.62
N ILE A 111 4.03 21.87 -5.81
CA ILE A 111 2.69 22.44 -6.02
C ILE A 111 1.73 21.26 -6.19
N ILE A 112 0.70 21.23 -5.33
CA ILE A 112 -0.37 20.24 -5.38
C ILE A 112 -1.59 20.92 -5.98
N GLU A 113 -2.12 20.37 -7.06
CA GLU A 113 -3.38 20.79 -7.69
C GLU A 113 -4.39 19.63 -7.62
N GLY A 114 -5.68 19.93 -7.79
CA GLY A 114 -6.78 18.99 -7.64
C GLY A 114 -7.56 19.14 -6.32
N ASP A 115 -8.56 18.28 -6.11
CA ASP A 115 -9.44 18.30 -4.93
C ASP A 115 -9.19 17.06 -4.07
N ILE A 116 -8.86 17.24 -2.79
CA ILE A 116 -8.70 16.16 -1.81
C ILE A 116 -9.70 16.39 -0.67
N ARG A 117 -10.55 15.39 -0.43
CA ARG A 117 -11.60 15.43 0.59
C ARG A 117 -11.46 14.29 1.58
N ILE A 118 -11.72 14.61 2.84
CA ILE A 118 -11.75 13.67 3.97
C ILE A 118 -13.18 13.64 4.51
N ALA A 119 -13.82 12.48 4.45
CA ALA A 119 -15.24 12.30 4.81
C ALA A 119 -16.18 13.33 4.14
N GLY A 120 -15.88 13.73 2.90
CA GLY A 120 -16.67 14.70 2.13
C GLY A 120 -16.28 16.17 2.32
N TYR A 121 -15.42 16.50 3.30
CA TYR A 121 -14.95 17.85 3.56
C TYR A 121 -13.57 18.11 2.94
N PRO A 122 -13.25 19.34 2.51
CA PRO A 122 -11.92 19.67 2.01
C PRO A 122 -10.80 19.34 3.02
N LYS A 123 -9.70 18.77 2.54
CA LYS A 123 -8.57 18.37 3.40
C LYS A 123 -7.92 19.60 4.04
N VAL A 124 -7.90 19.64 5.37
CA VAL A 124 -7.13 20.60 6.17
C VAL A 124 -5.99 19.88 6.86
N GLN A 125 -4.75 20.21 6.48
CA GLN A 125 -3.55 19.47 6.90
C GLN A 125 -3.43 19.31 8.42
N LYS A 126 -3.62 20.40 9.20
CA LYS A 126 -3.54 20.37 10.67
C LYS A 126 -4.52 19.42 11.34
N THR A 127 -5.71 19.25 10.77
CA THR A 127 -6.73 18.33 11.32
C THR A 127 -6.45 16.91 10.86
N PHE A 128 -6.02 16.77 9.60
CA PHE A 128 -5.73 15.50 8.98
C PHE A 128 -4.59 14.75 9.67
N GLU A 129 -3.50 15.44 10.02
CA GLU A 129 -2.37 14.85 10.76
C GLU A 129 -2.76 14.20 12.09
N ARG A 130 -3.86 14.63 12.71
CA ARG A 130 -4.35 14.05 13.98
C ARG A 130 -5.15 12.77 13.79
N VAL A 131 -5.65 12.51 12.59
CA VAL A 131 -6.51 11.36 12.27
C VAL A 131 -5.84 10.38 11.29
N SER A 132 -4.67 10.72 10.77
CA SER A 132 -3.86 9.87 9.88
C SER A 132 -2.61 9.36 10.58
N GLY A 133 -2.27 8.09 10.36
CA GLY A 133 -0.97 7.51 10.69
C GLY A 133 -0.15 7.22 9.42
N TYR A 134 1.18 7.24 9.54
CA TYR A 134 2.10 6.95 8.45
C TYR A 134 3.20 5.98 8.90
N TYR A 135 3.20 4.78 8.33
CA TYR A 135 4.26 3.80 8.44
C TYR A 135 5.30 4.07 7.35
N GLU A 136 6.54 4.35 7.77
CA GLU A 136 7.69 4.58 6.89
C GLU A 136 8.42 3.28 6.57
N GLN A 137 9.16 3.27 5.45
CA GLN A 137 9.94 2.10 5.00
C GLN A 137 11.04 1.69 6.01
N ASN A 138 11.63 2.66 6.71
CA ASN A 138 12.69 2.44 7.70
C ASN A 138 12.12 2.31 9.12
N ASP A 139 12.31 1.14 9.72
CA ASP A 139 11.88 0.87 11.10
C ASP A 139 12.93 1.37 12.11
N ILE A 140 12.60 2.43 12.86
CA ILE A 140 13.48 3.01 13.88
C ILE A 140 12.88 2.77 15.26
N HIS A 141 13.57 1.98 16.07
CA HIS A 141 13.18 1.68 17.46
C HIS A 141 14.40 1.72 18.38
N SER A 142 14.17 2.00 19.66
CA SER A 142 15.22 1.91 20.68
C SER A 142 15.53 0.43 20.96
N PRO A 143 16.80 0.00 20.91
CA PRO A 143 17.17 -1.41 21.04
C PRO A 143 17.09 -1.92 22.49
N TYR A 144 17.06 -1.03 23.48
CA TYR A 144 17.20 -1.37 24.91
C TYR A 144 15.88 -1.44 25.68
N ILE A 145 14.76 -1.27 24.99
CA ILE A 145 13.42 -1.35 25.59
C ILE A 145 12.70 -2.60 25.09
N THR A 146 11.68 -3.03 25.82
CA THR A 146 10.82 -4.15 25.40
C THR A 146 9.80 -3.72 24.35
N VAL A 147 9.21 -4.69 23.64
CA VAL A 147 8.10 -4.48 22.72
C VAL A 147 6.95 -3.74 23.41
N LYS A 148 6.53 -4.22 24.58
CA LYS A 148 5.44 -3.62 25.37
C LYS A 148 5.77 -2.20 25.80
N GLU A 149 7.00 -1.94 26.26
CA GLU A 149 7.43 -0.60 26.64
C GLU A 149 7.46 0.36 25.46
N SER A 150 7.90 -0.09 24.28
CA SER A 150 7.89 0.72 23.05
C SER A 150 6.49 1.20 22.70
N VAL A 151 5.52 0.28 22.67
CA VAL A 151 4.12 0.58 22.36
C VAL A 151 3.49 1.45 23.45
N LYS A 152 3.76 1.14 24.73
CA LYS A 152 3.31 1.92 25.88
C LYS A 152 3.86 3.36 25.83
N TYR A 153 5.14 3.53 25.56
CA TYR A 153 5.76 4.85 25.49
C TYR A 153 5.12 5.70 24.39
N SER A 154 4.95 5.12 23.21
CA SER A 154 4.24 5.75 22.08
C SER A 154 2.81 6.17 22.44
N ALA A 155 2.05 5.27 23.08
CA ALA A 155 0.69 5.54 23.52
C ALA A 155 0.61 6.70 24.52
N TRP A 156 1.54 6.79 25.47
CA TRP A 156 1.55 7.87 26.47
C TRP A 156 1.86 9.25 25.87
N LEU A 157 2.64 9.29 24.80
CA LEU A 157 3.00 10.52 24.10
C LEU A 157 1.92 10.99 23.12
N ARG A 158 1.27 10.05 22.42
CA ARG A 158 0.36 10.36 21.31
C ARG A 158 -1.12 10.38 21.70
N LEU A 159 -1.53 9.63 22.73
CA LEU A 159 -2.92 9.64 23.18
C LEU A 159 -3.24 10.89 24.02
N PRO A 160 -4.45 11.46 23.87
CA PRO A 160 -4.91 12.59 24.67
C PRO A 160 -4.73 12.39 26.19
N ARG A 161 -4.53 13.49 26.92
CA ARG A 161 -4.27 13.45 28.38
C ARG A 161 -5.53 13.13 29.19
N GLU A 162 -6.70 13.34 28.59
CA GLU A 162 -8.03 13.10 29.14
C GLU A 162 -8.34 11.61 29.29
N ILE A 163 -7.64 10.75 28.55
CA ILE A 163 -7.82 9.29 28.64
C ILE A 163 -7.10 8.77 29.88
N ASP A 164 -7.83 8.03 30.71
CA ASP A 164 -7.29 7.45 31.94
C ASP A 164 -6.21 6.40 31.67
N SER A 165 -5.32 6.22 32.65
CA SER A 165 -4.17 5.32 32.52
C SER A 165 -4.56 3.83 32.42
N VAL A 166 -5.75 3.46 32.89
CA VAL A 166 -6.26 2.08 32.81
C VAL A 166 -6.72 1.80 31.38
N THR A 167 -7.47 2.71 30.78
CA THR A 167 -7.91 2.64 29.38
C THR A 167 -6.73 2.69 28.42
N LYS A 168 -5.74 3.56 28.66
CA LYS A 168 -4.48 3.55 27.87
C LYS A 168 -3.79 2.19 27.91
N ARG A 169 -3.72 1.55 29.08
CA ARG A 169 -3.11 0.22 29.23
C ARG A 169 -3.91 -0.87 28.50
N LYS A 170 -5.22 -0.88 28.65
CA LYS A 170 -6.12 -1.81 27.94
C LYS A 170 -6.00 -1.67 26.42
N PHE A 171 -5.92 -0.43 25.93
CA PHE A 171 -5.74 -0.17 24.51
C PHE A 171 -4.37 -0.64 23.99
N VAL A 172 -3.30 -0.48 24.77
CA VAL A 172 -1.99 -1.04 24.43
C VAL A 172 -2.03 -2.57 24.33
N GLU A 173 -2.73 -3.23 25.27
CA GLU A 173 -2.92 -4.69 25.24
C GLU A 173 -3.72 -5.15 24.01
N GLU A 174 -4.81 -4.45 23.68
CA GLU A 174 -5.61 -4.70 22.47
C GLU A 174 -4.79 -4.54 21.18
N VAL A 175 -3.94 -3.50 21.10
CA VAL A 175 -3.07 -3.29 19.93
C VAL A 175 -2.03 -4.40 19.81
N LEU A 176 -1.42 -4.84 20.91
CA LEU A 176 -0.48 -5.96 20.91
C LEU A 176 -1.14 -7.27 20.47
N GLU A 177 -2.38 -7.51 20.88
CA GLU A 177 -3.17 -8.66 20.46
C GLU A 177 -3.53 -8.60 18.97
N THR A 178 -4.01 -7.45 18.48
CA THR A 178 -4.39 -7.23 17.07
C THR A 178 -3.24 -7.51 16.10
N ILE A 179 -2.02 -7.14 16.50
CA ILE A 179 -0.79 -7.31 15.72
C ILE A 179 -0.08 -8.64 16.01
N GLU A 180 -0.64 -9.49 16.89
CA GLU A 180 -0.12 -10.81 17.25
C GLU A 180 1.32 -10.74 17.83
N LEU A 181 1.54 -9.83 18.77
CA LEU A 181 2.81 -9.62 19.48
C LEU A 181 2.76 -10.03 20.96
N ASP A 182 1.66 -10.59 21.46
CA ASP A 182 1.51 -10.90 22.89
C ASP A 182 2.60 -11.84 23.41
N ASP A 183 2.95 -12.87 22.61
CA ASP A 183 3.98 -13.85 22.95
C ASP A 183 5.39 -13.26 23.14
N ILE A 184 5.66 -12.10 22.53
CA ILE A 184 6.98 -11.45 22.53
C ILE A 184 6.96 -10.05 23.17
N LYS A 185 5.89 -9.72 23.90
CA LYS A 185 5.70 -8.38 24.47
C LYS A 185 6.79 -7.97 25.46
N ASP A 186 7.37 -8.94 26.17
CA ASP A 186 8.41 -8.70 27.18
C ASP A 186 9.84 -8.93 26.63
N CYS A 187 9.96 -9.27 25.34
CA CYS A 187 11.27 -9.38 24.68
C CYS A 187 11.85 -7.99 24.39
N LEU A 188 13.19 -7.90 24.47
CA LEU A 188 13.93 -6.71 24.05
C LEU A 188 13.85 -6.53 22.54
N VAL A 189 13.72 -5.28 22.08
CA VAL A 189 13.73 -4.94 20.66
C VAL A 189 15.05 -5.34 20.01
N GLY A 190 16.17 -5.02 20.66
CA GLY A 190 17.52 -5.35 20.19
C GLY A 190 17.99 -4.54 18.98
N ILE A 191 19.23 -4.82 18.54
CA ILE A 191 19.85 -4.13 17.42
C ILE A 191 19.52 -4.89 16.13
N PRO A 192 18.92 -4.23 15.11
CA PRO A 192 18.56 -4.88 13.85
C PRO A 192 19.73 -5.64 13.22
N GLY A 193 19.50 -6.93 12.91
CA GLY A 193 20.49 -7.80 12.29
C GLY A 193 21.53 -8.41 13.24
N GLN A 194 21.52 -8.07 14.53
CA GLN A 194 22.44 -8.63 15.53
C GLN A 194 21.72 -9.36 16.65
N SER A 195 20.71 -8.74 17.28
CA SER A 195 20.05 -9.28 18.47
C SER A 195 18.61 -8.79 18.60
N GLY A 196 17.82 -9.47 19.42
CA GLY A 196 16.43 -9.11 19.70
C GLY A 196 15.45 -9.64 18.66
N LEU A 197 14.62 -8.76 18.12
CA LEU A 197 13.50 -9.12 17.26
C LEU A 197 13.95 -9.48 15.84
N SER A 198 13.28 -10.48 15.25
CA SER A 198 13.38 -10.73 13.81
C SER A 198 12.76 -9.60 12.99
N THR A 199 13.19 -9.43 11.74
CA THR A 199 12.70 -8.37 10.84
C THR A 199 11.16 -8.35 10.75
N LYS A 200 10.52 -9.52 10.66
CA LYS A 200 9.04 -9.64 10.64
C LYS A 200 8.37 -9.20 11.94
N GLN A 201 9.02 -9.41 13.09
CA GLN A 201 8.52 -8.95 14.39
C GLN A 201 8.73 -7.44 14.54
N LEU A 202 9.86 -6.92 14.06
CA LEU A 202 10.16 -5.49 14.06
C LEU A 202 9.16 -4.70 13.19
N LYS A 203 8.85 -5.18 11.97
CA LYS A 203 7.83 -4.61 11.08
C LYS A 203 6.47 -4.52 11.78
N ARG A 204 6.06 -5.60 12.46
CA ARG A 204 4.83 -5.63 13.25
C ARG A 204 4.88 -4.66 14.44
N LEU A 205 6.00 -4.56 15.15
CA LEU A 205 6.17 -3.57 16.23
C LEU A 205 5.99 -2.14 15.71
N THR A 206 6.56 -1.79 14.56
CA THR A 206 6.37 -0.46 13.96
C THR A 206 4.89 -0.18 13.65
N ILE A 207 4.17 -1.16 13.10
CA ILE A 207 2.71 -1.03 12.87
C ILE A 207 1.97 -0.81 14.21
N ALA A 208 2.32 -1.57 15.25
CA ALA A 208 1.71 -1.42 16.58
C ALA A 208 1.98 -0.04 17.19
N VAL A 209 3.21 0.45 17.08
CA VAL A 209 3.64 1.79 17.53
C VAL A 209 2.85 2.89 16.82
N GLU A 210 2.53 2.71 15.53
CA GLU A 210 1.71 3.66 14.79
C GLU A 210 0.23 3.57 15.15
N LEU A 211 -0.28 2.36 15.33
CA LEU A 211 -1.69 2.08 15.64
C LEU A 211 -2.11 2.63 17.01
N VAL A 212 -1.20 2.71 17.99
CA VAL A 212 -1.52 3.29 19.31
C VAL A 212 -1.82 4.79 19.30
N SER A 213 -1.59 5.50 18.19
CA SER A 213 -2.12 6.86 18.03
C SER A 213 -3.63 6.90 17.75
N ASN A 214 -4.27 5.74 17.65
CA ASN A 214 -5.68 5.54 17.27
C ASN A 214 -6.07 6.28 15.96
N PRO A 215 -5.30 6.11 14.87
CA PRO A 215 -5.60 6.79 13.62
C PRO A 215 -6.82 6.17 12.93
N SER A 216 -7.57 6.97 12.17
CA SER A 216 -8.70 6.53 11.35
C SER A 216 -8.26 6.10 9.94
N ILE A 217 -7.19 6.73 9.45
CA ILE A 217 -6.56 6.44 8.16
C ILE A 217 -5.10 6.05 8.40
N ILE A 218 -4.61 5.00 7.74
CA ILE A 218 -3.22 4.56 7.84
C ILE A 218 -2.62 4.42 6.45
N PHE A 219 -1.48 5.07 6.24
CA PHE A 219 -0.62 4.91 5.06
C PHE A 219 0.57 4.03 5.44
N MET A 220 0.90 3.03 4.62
CA MET A 220 2.05 2.15 4.85
C MET A 220 2.96 2.07 3.63
N ASP A 221 4.17 2.61 3.75
CA ASP A 221 5.13 2.61 2.65
C ASP A 221 5.98 1.33 2.67
N GLU A 222 5.70 0.43 1.74
CA GLU A 222 6.38 -0.86 1.56
C GLU A 222 6.56 -1.68 2.85
N PRO A 223 5.47 -2.06 3.55
CA PRO A 223 5.55 -2.81 4.81
C PRO A 223 6.17 -4.21 4.67
N THR A 224 6.28 -4.73 3.44
CA THR A 224 6.88 -6.03 3.13
C THR A 224 8.33 -5.95 2.64
N SER A 225 8.93 -4.75 2.65
CA SER A 225 10.33 -4.55 2.23
C SER A 225 11.30 -5.36 3.11
N GLY A 226 12.29 -5.99 2.46
CA GLY A 226 13.32 -6.78 3.14
C GLY A 226 12.84 -8.10 3.77
N LEU A 227 11.64 -8.57 3.43
CA LEU A 227 11.09 -9.85 3.91
C LEU A 227 11.03 -10.89 2.80
N ASP A 228 11.19 -12.16 3.16
CA ASP A 228 10.85 -13.28 2.29
C ASP A 228 9.32 -13.43 2.18
N ALA A 229 8.85 -14.15 1.16
CA ALA A 229 7.43 -14.29 0.87
C ALA A 229 6.60 -14.79 2.06
N ARG A 230 7.13 -15.71 2.88
CA ARG A 230 6.40 -16.24 4.05
C ARG A 230 6.34 -15.22 5.18
N ALA A 231 7.43 -14.53 5.47
CA ALA A 231 7.43 -13.48 6.48
C ALA A 231 6.51 -12.32 6.10
N ALA A 232 6.48 -11.94 4.82
CA ALA A 232 5.62 -10.88 4.30
C ALA A 232 4.12 -11.23 4.48
N VAL A 233 3.72 -12.49 4.29
CA VAL A 233 2.34 -12.95 4.58
C VAL A 233 1.94 -12.69 6.04
N VAL A 234 2.84 -12.92 7.00
CA VAL A 234 2.56 -12.68 8.42
C VAL A 234 2.33 -11.18 8.70
N VAL A 235 3.13 -10.30 8.08
CA VAL A 235 2.96 -8.85 8.22
C VAL A 235 1.65 -8.39 7.59
N ILE A 236 1.34 -8.84 6.37
CA ILE A 236 0.09 -8.47 5.68
C ILE A 236 -1.15 -9.00 6.41
N ARG A 237 -1.06 -10.18 7.04
CA ARG A 237 -2.12 -10.67 7.94
C ARG A 237 -2.37 -9.70 9.09
N ALA A 238 -1.33 -9.23 9.76
CA ALA A 238 -1.47 -8.24 10.82
C ALA A 238 -2.09 -6.93 10.29
N VAL A 239 -1.69 -6.47 9.11
CA VAL A 239 -2.31 -5.30 8.44
C VAL A 239 -3.80 -5.56 8.16
N LYS A 240 -4.18 -6.78 7.74
CA LYS A 240 -5.58 -7.15 7.52
C LYS A 240 -6.38 -7.14 8.82
N ASN A 241 -5.80 -7.57 9.94
CA ASN A 241 -6.44 -7.45 11.27
C ASN A 241 -6.71 -5.98 11.61
N VAL A 242 -5.76 -5.07 11.33
CA VAL A 242 -5.95 -3.62 11.50
C VAL A 242 -7.09 -3.11 10.62
N VAL A 243 -7.18 -3.53 9.36
CA VAL A 243 -8.30 -3.17 8.48
C VAL A 243 -9.63 -3.70 9.00
N GLY A 244 -9.64 -4.90 9.59
CA GLY A 244 -10.80 -5.52 10.22
C GLY A 244 -11.42 -4.69 11.35
N THR A 245 -10.66 -3.77 11.95
CA THR A 245 -11.19 -2.80 12.93
C THR A 245 -12.07 -1.71 12.32
N GLY A 246 -12.09 -1.58 10.98
CA GLY A 246 -12.84 -0.55 10.25
C GLY A 246 -12.00 0.65 9.79
N ARG A 247 -10.67 0.60 9.94
CA ARG A 247 -9.77 1.69 9.49
C ARG A 247 -9.61 1.71 7.98
N THR A 248 -9.33 2.89 7.44
CA THR A 248 -8.95 3.06 6.02
C THR A 248 -7.45 2.83 5.89
N THR A 249 -7.02 1.78 5.21
CA THR A 249 -5.59 1.44 5.10
C THR A 249 -5.15 1.33 3.65
N VAL A 250 -4.04 2.00 3.35
CA VAL A 250 -3.41 2.00 2.04
C VAL A 250 -1.96 1.60 2.20
N CYS A 251 -1.48 0.67 1.37
CA CYS A 251 -0.06 0.34 1.37
C CYS A 251 0.52 0.23 -0.04
N THR A 252 1.76 0.69 -0.19
CA THR A 252 2.57 0.39 -1.38
C THR A 252 3.17 -0.99 -1.27
N ILE A 253 3.10 -1.77 -2.34
CA ILE A 253 3.78 -3.06 -2.40
C ILE A 253 4.53 -3.20 -3.70
N HIS A 254 5.82 -3.53 -3.56
CA HIS A 254 6.69 -3.90 -4.67
C HIS A 254 6.66 -5.43 -4.81
N GLN A 255 6.20 -5.93 -5.96
CA GLN A 255 6.21 -7.35 -6.36
C GLN A 255 5.62 -8.31 -5.30
N PRO A 256 4.29 -8.27 -5.05
CA PRO A 256 3.66 -9.19 -4.10
C PRO A 256 3.72 -10.65 -4.58
N SER A 257 3.81 -11.59 -3.64
CA SER A 257 3.44 -12.98 -3.94
C SER A 257 1.93 -13.08 -4.21
N ILE A 258 1.50 -14.14 -4.91
CA ILE A 258 0.08 -14.36 -5.24
C ILE A 258 -0.79 -14.40 -3.96
N ASP A 259 -0.28 -15.00 -2.88
CA ASP A 259 -1.00 -15.11 -1.61
C ASP A 259 -1.21 -13.75 -0.94
N ILE A 260 -0.19 -12.89 -0.98
CA ILE A 260 -0.28 -11.51 -0.50
C ILE A 260 -1.25 -10.72 -1.39
N PHE A 261 -1.12 -10.84 -2.71
CA PHE A 261 -1.96 -10.13 -3.66
C PHE A 261 -3.45 -10.41 -3.47
N LYS A 262 -3.82 -11.66 -3.23
CA LYS A 262 -5.21 -12.08 -2.97
C LYS A 262 -5.81 -11.53 -1.66
N THR A 263 -4.98 -11.03 -0.76
CA THR A 263 -5.43 -10.47 0.54
C THR A 263 -5.95 -9.03 0.39
N PHE A 264 -5.59 -8.35 -0.70
CA PHE A 264 -6.06 -7.00 -1.01
C PHE A 264 -7.49 -6.97 -1.50
N ASP A 265 -8.23 -5.94 -1.08
CA ASP A 265 -9.62 -5.74 -1.49
C ASP A 265 -9.67 -4.87 -2.77
N GLU A 266 -8.83 -3.84 -2.81
CA GLU A 266 -8.72 -2.88 -3.92
C GLU A 266 -7.28 -2.73 -4.40
N LEU A 267 -7.15 -2.41 -5.69
CA LEU A 267 -5.88 -2.14 -6.35
C LEU A 267 -5.95 -0.78 -7.05
N ILE A 268 -4.92 0.03 -6.83
CA ILE A 268 -4.57 1.15 -7.68
C ILE A 268 -3.24 0.80 -8.35
N LEU A 269 -3.28 0.61 -9.68
CA LEU A 269 -2.11 0.31 -10.49
C LEU A 269 -1.65 1.60 -11.20
N MET A 270 -0.43 2.02 -10.93
CA MET A 270 0.21 3.19 -11.52
C MET A 270 1.28 2.80 -12.53
N LYS A 271 1.46 3.62 -13.56
CA LYS A 271 2.56 3.52 -14.53
C LYS A 271 3.59 4.62 -14.37
N CYS A 272 4.75 4.44 -15.01
CA CYS A 272 5.71 5.51 -15.24
C CYS A 272 5.01 6.77 -15.80
N GLY A 273 5.42 7.93 -15.29
CA GLY A 273 4.80 9.21 -15.62
C GLY A 273 3.60 9.60 -14.76
N GLY A 274 3.28 8.83 -13.69
CA GLY A 274 2.33 9.28 -12.67
C GLY A 274 0.86 9.19 -13.06
N HIS A 275 0.52 8.24 -13.93
CA HIS A 275 -0.85 7.95 -14.35
C HIS A 275 -1.37 6.66 -13.69
N ILE A 276 -2.68 6.60 -13.48
CA ILE A 276 -3.37 5.38 -13.06
C ILE A 276 -3.79 4.58 -14.30
N ILE A 277 -3.41 3.29 -14.34
CA ILE A 277 -3.89 2.33 -15.34
C ILE A 277 -5.19 1.67 -14.88
N TYR A 278 -5.27 1.30 -13.60
CA TYR A 278 -6.41 0.59 -13.02
C TYR A 278 -6.69 1.11 -11.63
N SER A 279 -7.96 1.29 -11.31
CA SER A 279 -8.43 1.62 -9.96
C SER A 279 -9.73 0.88 -9.69
N GLY A 280 -9.74 0.01 -8.68
CA GLY A 280 -10.96 -0.65 -8.25
C GLY A 280 -10.73 -1.95 -7.51
N THR A 281 -11.82 -2.65 -7.23
CA THR A 281 -11.80 -3.94 -6.51
C THR A 281 -11.10 -5.02 -7.33
N ILE A 282 -10.24 -5.81 -6.71
CA ILE A 282 -9.53 -6.93 -7.38
C ILE A 282 -10.54 -8.05 -7.74
N GLY A 283 -11.56 -8.24 -6.91
CA GLY A 283 -12.57 -9.28 -7.06
C GLY A 283 -12.08 -10.66 -6.57
N TYR A 284 -12.99 -11.63 -6.45
CA TYR A 284 -12.62 -12.98 -6.03
C TYR A 284 -11.58 -13.59 -6.98
N GLN A 285 -10.43 -14.00 -6.44
CA GLN A 285 -9.29 -14.51 -7.21
C GLN A 285 -8.88 -13.59 -8.39
N SER A 286 -8.95 -12.27 -8.20
CA SER A 286 -8.48 -11.30 -9.19
C SER A 286 -9.26 -11.27 -10.51
N ARG A 287 -10.46 -11.86 -10.56
CA ARG A 287 -11.26 -11.95 -11.79
C ARG A 287 -11.55 -10.61 -12.45
N LYS A 288 -11.85 -9.57 -11.67
CA LYS A 288 -12.17 -8.24 -12.24
C LYS A 288 -10.96 -7.58 -12.89
N LEU A 289 -9.79 -7.73 -12.26
CA LEU A 289 -8.54 -7.26 -12.84
C LEU A 289 -8.20 -8.04 -14.12
N ILE A 290 -8.35 -9.36 -14.09
CA ILE A 290 -8.11 -10.21 -15.28
C ILE A 290 -9.06 -9.82 -16.41
N GLU A 291 -10.34 -9.59 -16.13
CA GLU A 291 -11.31 -9.14 -17.13
C GLU A 291 -10.94 -7.77 -17.72
N TYR A 292 -10.44 -6.86 -16.88
CA TYR A 292 -9.91 -5.57 -17.33
C TYR A 292 -8.72 -5.75 -18.27
N CYS A 293 -7.72 -6.56 -17.90
CA CYS A 293 -6.56 -6.85 -18.74
C CYS A 293 -6.95 -7.58 -20.04
N GLN A 294 -7.95 -8.47 -20.02
CA GLN A 294 -8.43 -9.18 -21.21
C GLN A 294 -9.13 -8.29 -22.23
N LYS A 295 -9.60 -7.10 -21.83
CA LYS A 295 -10.12 -6.10 -22.76
C LYS A 295 -9.02 -5.42 -23.57
N ILE A 296 -7.75 -5.56 -23.15
CA ILE A 296 -6.61 -5.07 -23.91
C ILE A 296 -6.48 -5.91 -25.19
N PRO A 297 -6.30 -5.29 -26.37
CA PRO A 297 -6.27 -6.03 -27.63
C PRO A 297 -5.16 -7.09 -27.65
N LYS A 298 -5.48 -8.33 -28.04
CA LYS A 298 -4.52 -9.46 -28.08
C LYS A 298 -3.29 -9.19 -28.95
N TRP A 299 -3.34 -8.25 -29.88
CA TRP A 299 -2.16 -7.87 -30.66
C TRP A 299 -1.05 -7.24 -29.81
N TRP A 300 -1.36 -6.69 -28.62
CA TRP A 300 -0.35 -6.22 -27.66
C TRP A 300 0.58 -7.32 -27.16
N VAL A 301 0.12 -8.58 -27.13
CA VAL A 301 0.95 -9.72 -26.75
C VAL A 301 2.14 -9.87 -27.71
N TRP A 302 2.06 -9.40 -28.95
CA TRP A 302 3.20 -9.42 -29.87
C TRP A 302 4.35 -8.53 -29.40
N CYS A 303 4.07 -7.46 -28.64
CA CYS A 303 5.14 -6.64 -28.05
C CYS A 303 6.00 -7.44 -27.08
N TYR A 304 5.43 -8.40 -26.33
CA TYR A 304 6.20 -9.32 -25.48
C TYR A 304 7.20 -10.15 -26.29
N TRP A 305 6.79 -10.64 -27.47
CA TRP A 305 7.63 -11.41 -28.38
C TRP A 305 8.61 -10.55 -29.20
N ILE A 306 8.61 -9.24 -29.03
CA ILE A 306 9.62 -8.34 -29.62
C ILE A 306 10.72 -8.04 -28.59
N THR A 307 10.44 -8.19 -27.30
CA THR A 307 11.37 -7.83 -26.23
C THR A 307 12.51 -8.85 -26.06
N PRO A 308 13.79 -8.43 -26.12
CA PRO A 308 14.94 -9.31 -25.93
C PRO A 308 14.96 -10.04 -24.59
N THR A 309 14.45 -9.42 -23.52
CA THR A 309 14.43 -10.01 -22.17
C THR A 309 13.46 -11.18 -22.05
N ALA A 310 12.29 -11.11 -22.70
CA ALA A 310 11.34 -12.21 -22.77
C ALA A 310 11.95 -13.45 -23.44
N TRP A 311 12.65 -13.27 -24.57
CA TRP A 311 13.37 -14.34 -25.26
C TRP A 311 14.58 -14.85 -24.48
N SER A 312 15.33 -13.96 -23.82
CA SER A 312 16.47 -14.35 -22.97
C SER A 312 16.03 -15.18 -21.78
N LEU A 313 14.93 -14.81 -21.12
CA LEU A 313 14.36 -15.56 -20.00
C LEU A 313 13.84 -16.93 -20.46
N ASN A 314 13.15 -16.98 -21.60
CA ASN A 314 12.71 -18.22 -22.22
C ASN A 314 13.93 -19.13 -22.47
N GLY A 315 14.96 -18.63 -23.15
CA GLY A 315 16.18 -19.37 -23.47
C GLY A 315 16.91 -19.88 -22.23
N PHE A 316 17.08 -19.04 -21.20
CA PHE A 316 17.74 -19.40 -19.95
C PHE A 316 16.98 -20.49 -19.19
N LEU A 317 15.66 -20.34 -19.03
CA LEU A 317 14.86 -21.32 -18.28
C LEU A 317 14.70 -22.63 -19.03
N THR A 318 14.46 -22.57 -20.34
CA THR A 318 14.36 -23.79 -21.16
C THR A 318 15.69 -24.51 -21.31
N SER A 319 16.84 -23.82 -21.41
CA SER A 319 18.15 -24.50 -21.52
C SER A 319 18.58 -25.16 -20.21
N GLN A 320 18.21 -24.60 -19.07
CA GLN A 320 18.65 -25.08 -17.76
C GLN A 320 17.69 -26.09 -17.13
N TYR A 321 16.40 -26.00 -17.44
CA TYR A 321 15.34 -26.74 -16.75
C TYR A 321 14.34 -27.43 -17.71
N GLY A 322 14.40 -27.16 -19.02
CA GLY A 322 13.44 -27.66 -19.99
C GLY A 322 13.61 -29.14 -20.36
N ASP A 323 14.68 -29.78 -19.90
CA ASP A 323 14.99 -31.21 -20.05
C ASP A 323 15.01 -31.95 -18.70
N MET A 324 14.56 -31.30 -17.61
CA MET A 324 14.51 -31.91 -16.28
C MET A 324 13.16 -32.59 -16.00
N ASP A 325 13.16 -33.92 -16.03
CA ASP A 325 12.02 -34.77 -15.65
C ASP A 325 11.75 -34.84 -14.13
N LYS A 326 12.37 -33.95 -13.34
CA LYS A 326 12.23 -33.96 -11.88
C LYS A 326 10.84 -33.49 -11.47
N GLU A 327 10.20 -34.22 -10.57
CA GLU A 327 8.93 -33.82 -9.97
C GLU A 327 9.16 -32.74 -8.91
N ILE A 328 8.44 -31.63 -9.03
CA ILE A 328 8.37 -30.57 -8.03
C ILE A 328 6.94 -30.44 -7.51
N LEU A 329 6.81 -30.13 -6.22
CA LEU A 329 5.52 -29.88 -5.59
C LEU A 329 5.17 -28.39 -5.78
N ILE A 330 4.20 -28.10 -6.63
CA ILE A 330 3.76 -26.73 -6.93
C ILE A 330 2.26 -26.65 -6.68
N PHE A 331 1.82 -25.70 -5.86
CA PHE A 331 0.40 -25.52 -5.51
C PHE A 331 -0.28 -26.76 -4.90
N GLY A 332 0.49 -27.68 -4.30
CA GLY A 332 -0.03 -28.91 -3.70
C GLY A 332 -0.16 -30.09 -4.66
N GLU A 333 0.15 -29.90 -5.95
CA GLU A 333 0.22 -30.97 -6.96
C GLU A 333 1.68 -31.28 -7.32
N LYS A 334 1.96 -32.55 -7.61
CA LYS A 334 3.25 -32.96 -8.17
C LYS A 334 3.21 -32.78 -9.68
N LYS A 335 4.06 -31.89 -10.21
CA LYS A 335 4.25 -31.68 -11.65
C LYS A 335 5.73 -31.82 -12.01
N GLN A 336 6.00 -32.27 -13.22
CA GLN A 336 7.36 -32.21 -13.77
C GLN A 336 7.73 -30.76 -14.09
N VAL A 337 9.02 -30.43 -13.98
CA VAL A 337 9.55 -29.07 -14.19
C VAL A 337 9.32 -28.60 -15.63
N ASP A 338 9.49 -29.48 -16.61
CA ASP A 338 9.26 -29.21 -18.04
C ASP A 338 7.80 -28.83 -18.33
N SER A 339 6.86 -29.63 -17.82
CA SER A 339 5.42 -29.44 -17.96
C SER A 339 4.97 -28.16 -17.25
N PHE A 340 5.61 -27.79 -16.14
CA PHE A 340 5.34 -26.51 -15.48
C PHE A 340 5.81 -25.31 -16.30
N LEU A 341 7.00 -25.38 -16.92
CA LEU A 341 7.51 -24.31 -17.77
C LEU A 341 6.64 -24.13 -19.02
N GLU A 342 6.15 -25.22 -19.60
CA GLU A 342 5.23 -25.17 -20.74
C GLU A 342 3.84 -24.67 -20.35
N ASP A 343 3.23 -25.23 -19.30
CA ASP A 343 1.87 -24.87 -18.87
C ASP A 343 1.75 -23.44 -18.35
N TYR A 344 2.74 -22.98 -17.58
CA TYR A 344 2.67 -21.71 -16.86
C TYR A 344 3.30 -20.54 -17.63
N TYR A 345 4.43 -20.77 -18.28
CA TYR A 345 5.16 -19.73 -19.02
C TYR A 345 5.07 -19.87 -20.55
N GLY A 346 4.55 -20.99 -21.08
CA GLY A 346 4.54 -21.27 -22.51
C GLY A 346 5.94 -21.53 -23.09
N PHE A 347 6.91 -21.83 -22.22
CA PHE A 347 8.32 -22.01 -22.57
C PHE A 347 8.57 -23.45 -22.95
N ARG A 348 8.97 -23.67 -24.20
CA ARG A 348 9.19 -25.02 -24.73
C ARG A 348 10.64 -25.23 -25.14
N HIS A 349 11.19 -26.37 -24.70
CA HIS A 349 12.56 -26.75 -24.97
C HIS A 349 12.81 -27.06 -26.46
N ASP A 350 11.80 -27.54 -27.19
CA ASP A 350 11.86 -27.81 -28.64
C ASP A 350 12.17 -26.55 -29.50
N ARG A 351 11.94 -25.36 -28.94
CA ARG A 351 12.12 -24.07 -29.62
C ARG A 351 13.43 -23.37 -29.24
N LEU A 352 14.35 -24.01 -28.53
CA LEU A 352 15.61 -23.39 -28.08
C LEU A 352 16.43 -22.79 -29.24
N SER A 353 16.48 -23.50 -30.37
CA SER A 353 17.15 -23.06 -31.59
C SER A 353 16.51 -21.80 -32.19
N LEU A 354 15.18 -21.69 -32.13
CA LEU A 354 14.45 -20.50 -32.56
C LEU A 354 14.72 -19.31 -31.62
N VAL A 355 14.77 -19.55 -30.29
CA VAL A 355 15.14 -18.53 -29.30
C VAL A 355 16.53 -17.95 -29.59
N ALA A 356 17.51 -18.81 -29.87
CA ALA A 356 18.88 -18.38 -30.19
C ALA A 356 18.94 -17.51 -31.47
N VAL A 357 18.22 -17.91 -32.52
CA VAL A 357 18.15 -17.15 -33.78
C VAL A 357 17.51 -15.78 -33.56
N VAL A 358 16.41 -15.72 -32.79
CA VAL A 358 15.71 -14.45 -32.50
C VAL A 358 16.59 -13.50 -31.67
N LEU A 359 17.32 -14.01 -30.66
CA LEU A 359 18.24 -13.20 -29.87
C LEU A 359 19.39 -12.63 -30.71
N ILE A 360 19.99 -13.45 -31.58
CA ILE A 360 21.04 -12.99 -32.50
C ILE A 360 20.48 -11.94 -33.48
N ALA A 361 19.28 -12.16 -34.03
CA ALA A 361 18.62 -11.23 -34.94
C ALA A 361 18.27 -9.89 -34.26
N LEU A 362 17.77 -9.92 -33.01
CA LEU A 362 17.48 -8.72 -32.23
C LEU A 362 18.76 -7.93 -31.92
N VAL A 363 19.85 -8.59 -31.55
CA VAL A 363 21.16 -7.93 -31.31
C VAL A 363 21.72 -7.34 -32.61
N ALA A 364 21.65 -8.08 -33.72
CA ALA A 364 22.09 -7.60 -35.02
C ALA A 364 21.24 -6.41 -35.54
N ALA A 365 19.94 -6.41 -35.26
CA ALA A 365 19.03 -5.30 -35.60
C ALA A 365 19.24 -4.06 -34.72
N ALA A 366 19.67 -4.23 -33.47
CA ALA A 366 19.96 -3.14 -32.55
C ALA A 366 21.36 -2.50 -32.76
N ALA A 367 22.32 -3.26 -33.30
CA ALA A 367 23.68 -2.80 -33.57
C ALA A 367 23.76 -1.50 -34.43
N PRO A 368 23.02 -1.33 -35.54
CA PRO A 368 23.06 -0.07 -36.32
C PRO A 368 22.40 1.14 -35.64
N VAL A 369 21.59 0.92 -34.58
CA VAL A 369 20.90 1.99 -33.82
C VAL A 369 21.83 2.61 -32.76
N ALA A 370 22.83 1.86 -32.30
CA ALA A 370 23.84 2.34 -31.34
C ALA A 370 24.84 3.35 -31.94
N ASP A 371 25.13 3.24 -33.23
CA ASP A 371 26.05 4.16 -33.94
C ASP A 371 25.39 5.48 -34.37
N SER A 372 24.06 5.58 -34.30
CA SER A 372 23.29 6.69 -34.89
C SER A 372 22.44 7.44 -33.88
N GLY A 373 22.98 7.84 -32.72
CA GLY A 373 22.35 8.80 -31.80
C GLY A 373 20.93 8.45 -31.29
N ALA A 374 20.44 7.26 -31.60
CA ALA A 374 19.07 6.78 -31.37
C ALA A 374 18.94 6.01 -30.05
N ALA A 375 19.79 6.37 -29.07
CA ALA A 375 19.67 5.91 -27.68
C ALA A 375 18.27 6.18 -27.08
N LEU A 376 17.56 7.19 -27.60
CA LEU A 376 16.17 7.51 -27.24
C LEU A 376 15.15 6.43 -27.63
N ALA A 377 15.35 5.70 -28.73
CA ALA A 377 14.40 4.68 -29.18
C ALA A 377 14.52 3.39 -28.35
N VAL A 378 15.75 3.02 -27.97
CA VAL A 378 16.01 1.90 -27.06
C VAL A 378 15.47 2.21 -25.66
N ALA A 379 15.68 3.43 -25.15
CA ALA A 379 15.11 3.86 -23.87
C ALA A 379 13.58 3.88 -23.87
N ALA A 380 12.93 4.25 -24.99
CA ALA A 380 11.47 4.22 -25.11
C ALA A 380 10.89 2.79 -25.18
N VAL A 381 11.66 1.83 -25.70
CA VAL A 381 11.32 0.40 -25.66
C VAL A 381 11.51 -0.15 -24.26
N GLU A 382 12.57 0.25 -23.55
CA GLU A 382 12.85 -0.13 -22.16
C GLU A 382 11.79 0.44 -21.18
N GLU A 383 11.32 1.67 -21.41
CA GLU A 383 10.23 2.29 -20.66
C GLU A 383 8.89 1.56 -20.89
N LYS A 384 8.61 1.13 -22.14
CA LYS A 384 7.46 0.27 -22.45
C LYS A 384 7.62 -1.17 -21.94
N GLU A 385 8.85 -1.64 -21.82
CA GLU A 385 9.20 -2.96 -21.28
C GLU A 385 8.92 -3.03 -19.77
N GLU A 386 9.22 -1.95 -19.03
CA GLU A 386 8.77 -1.83 -17.64
C GLU A 386 7.25 -1.74 -17.54
N GLU A 387 6.56 -0.99 -18.40
CA GLU A 387 5.08 -0.93 -18.39
C GLU A 387 4.42 -2.31 -18.64
N ALA A 388 5.01 -3.15 -19.50
CA ALA A 388 4.48 -4.46 -19.83
C ALA A 388 4.74 -5.56 -18.77
N LYS A 389 5.73 -5.38 -17.88
CA LYS A 389 6.05 -6.36 -16.82
C LYS A 389 5.00 -6.39 -15.68
N TRP A 390 4.05 -5.44 -15.65
CA TRP A 390 3.10 -5.27 -14.55
C TRP A 390 1.62 -5.33 -14.94
N ILE A 391 1.31 -5.56 -16.22
CA ILE A 391 -0.04 -5.84 -16.73
C ILE A 391 -0.12 -7.33 -17.04
#